data_AF-A0A3C1ESZ6-F1
#
_entry.id   AF-A0A3C1ESZ6-F1
#
_cell.length_a   1.000
_cell.length_b   1.000
_cell.length_c   1.000
_cell.angle_alpha   90.00
_cell.angle_beta   90.00
_cell.angle_gamma   90.00
#
_symmetry.space_group_name_H-M   'P 1'
#
loop_
_entity.id
_entity.type
_entity.pdbx_description
1 polymer ?
#
loop_
_entity_poly.entity_id
_entity_poly.type
_entity_poly.pdbx_seq_one_letter_code
_entity_poly.pdbx_strand_id
1 'polypeptide(L)'
;MIRRVKSFMSEMPQFYVLLFGLAWLAAIWDLDLHLGAGLGVFLLYLVPVGLVVWYVGGAWAVIMPVLAAAAAWQADVSSRDIFAPPHDSYWEAAARLCCYLVISHLLVLRRHRAAAAPGSSSPGLRNQ
;
A
#
# COMPACT_ATOMS: atom_id res chain seq x y z
N MET A 1 14.08 22.98 -5.52
CA MET A 1 14.15 21.66 -6.19
C MET A 1 12.88 20.81 -6.02
N ILE A 2 12.25 20.76 -4.83
CA ILE A 2 11.01 20.00 -4.53
C ILE A 2 9.78 20.37 -5.41
N ARG A 3 9.70 21.59 -5.96
CA ARG A 3 8.59 22.00 -6.84
C ARG A 3 8.57 21.30 -8.21
N ARG A 4 9.74 20.89 -8.77
CA ARG A 4 9.78 20.21 -10.09
C ARG A 4 9.26 18.78 -10.03
N VAL A 5 9.53 18.06 -8.93
CA VAL A 5 9.03 16.68 -8.75
C VAL A 5 7.50 16.65 -8.71
N LYS A 6 6.86 17.68 -8.11
CA LYS A 6 5.40 17.79 -8.09
C LYS A 6 4.79 17.98 -9.48
N SER A 7 5.45 18.71 -10.38
CA SER A 7 4.98 18.93 -11.75
C SER A 7 5.15 17.69 -12.63
N PHE A 8 6.23 16.94 -12.47
CA PHE A 8 6.43 15.69 -13.20
C PHE A 8 5.47 14.59 -12.74
N MET A 9 5.15 14.53 -11.45
CA MET A 9 4.16 13.59 -10.90
C MET A 9 2.70 13.99 -11.15
N SER A 10 2.39 15.26 -11.41
CA SER A 10 1.01 15.70 -11.71
C SER A 10 0.58 15.43 -13.16
N GLU A 11 1.54 15.20 -14.06
CA GLU A 11 1.26 14.84 -15.47
C GLU A 11 1.33 13.33 -15.72
N MET A 12 1.81 12.54 -14.75
CA MET A 12 1.85 11.09 -14.88
C MET A 12 0.43 10.52 -14.77
N PRO A 13 -0.10 9.87 -15.83
CA PRO A 13 -1.38 9.20 -15.73
C PRO A 13 -1.31 8.15 -14.62
N GLN A 14 -2.40 8.03 -13.87
CA GLN A 14 -2.56 7.06 -12.78
C GLN A 14 -2.18 5.63 -13.22
N PHE A 15 -2.30 5.35 -14.51
CA PHE A 15 -1.82 4.13 -15.16
C PHE A 15 -0.35 3.80 -14.89
N TYR A 16 0.59 4.75 -14.97
CA TYR A 16 2.01 4.46 -14.71
C TYR A 16 2.27 4.13 -13.24
N VAL A 17 1.58 4.79 -12.32
CA VAL A 17 1.68 4.48 -10.89
C VAL A 17 1.16 3.09 -10.61
N LEU A 18 0.05 2.70 -11.24
CA LEU A 18 -0.50 1.35 -11.14
C LEU A 18 0.46 0.31 -11.71
N LEU A 19 0.98 0.55 -12.91
CA LEU A 19 1.92 -0.36 -13.56
C LEU A 19 3.18 -0.54 -12.72
N PHE A 20 3.74 0.56 -12.19
CA PHE A 20 4.90 0.52 -11.32
C PHE A 20 4.60 -0.19 -10.01
N GLY A 21 3.45 0.09 -9.37
CA GLY A 21 3.03 -0.57 -8.14
C GLY A 21 2.80 -2.07 -8.32
N LEU A 22 2.20 -2.48 -9.44
CA LEU A 22 2.00 -3.89 -9.78
C LEU A 22 3.32 -4.59 -10.11
N ALA A 23 4.20 -3.94 -10.87
CA ALA A 23 5.54 -4.47 -11.16
C ALA A 23 6.36 -4.66 -9.88
N TRP A 24 6.28 -3.70 -8.96
CA TRP A 24 6.95 -3.77 -7.67
C TRP A 24 6.37 -4.86 -6.77
N LEU A 25 5.04 -5.00 -6.76
CA LEU A 25 4.37 -6.10 -6.06
C LEU A 25 4.81 -7.46 -6.62
N ALA A 26 4.85 -7.61 -7.95
CA ALA A 26 5.30 -8.84 -8.59
C ALA A 26 6.77 -9.16 -8.27
N ALA A 27 7.64 -8.15 -8.24
CA ALA A 27 9.05 -8.32 -7.87
C ALA A 27 9.22 -8.75 -6.41
N ILE A 28 8.46 -8.18 -5.47
CA ILE A 28 8.48 -8.61 -4.08
C ILE A 28 7.96 -10.04 -3.95
N TRP A 29 6.87 -10.36 -4.65
CA TRP A 29 6.29 -11.70 -4.62
C TRP A 29 7.25 -12.76 -5.15
N ASP A 30 7.90 -12.50 -6.28
CA ASP A 30 8.94 -13.38 -6.81
C ASP A 30 10.11 -13.53 -5.83
N LEU A 31 10.56 -12.43 -5.23
CA LEU A 31 11.60 -12.45 -4.21
C LEU A 31 11.18 -13.32 -3.01
N ASP A 32 9.96 -13.14 -2.50
CA ASP A 32 9.42 -13.85 -1.34
C ASP A 32 9.38 -15.37 -1.55
N LEU A 33 9.03 -15.81 -2.76
CA LEU A 33 9.08 -17.22 -3.16
C LEU A 33 10.49 -17.84 -3.04
N HIS A 34 11.54 -17.04 -3.21
CA HIS A 34 12.94 -17.51 -3.15
C HIS A 34 13.56 -17.39 -1.76
N LEU A 35 13.11 -16.45 -0.92
CA LEU A 35 13.69 -16.24 0.42
C LEU A 35 13.08 -17.16 1.49
N GLY A 36 11.89 -17.72 1.22
CA GLY A 36 11.20 -18.62 2.13
C GLY A 36 10.53 -17.92 3.32
N ALA A 37 9.60 -18.64 3.98
CA ALA A 37 8.68 -18.11 5.00
C ALA A 37 9.30 -17.50 6.28
N GLY A 38 10.64 -17.50 6.42
CA GLY A 38 11.34 -17.07 7.64
C GLY A 38 11.73 -15.60 7.68
N LEU A 39 11.76 -14.91 6.54
CA LEU A 39 12.13 -13.50 6.47
C LEU A 39 10.84 -12.67 6.46
N GLY A 40 10.74 -11.67 7.33
CA GLY A 40 9.56 -10.80 7.47
C GLY A 40 9.31 -9.87 6.27
N VAL A 41 9.26 -10.45 5.06
CA VAL A 41 9.06 -9.81 3.76
C VAL A 41 7.67 -9.18 3.67
N PHE A 42 6.72 -9.55 4.54
CA PHE A 42 5.37 -8.99 4.58
C PHE A 42 5.36 -7.45 4.65
N LEU A 43 6.31 -6.82 5.34
CA LEU A 43 6.42 -5.36 5.39
C LEU A 43 6.77 -4.73 4.04
N LEU A 44 7.50 -5.45 3.17
CA LEU A 44 7.86 -4.96 1.85
C LEU A 44 6.63 -4.83 0.95
N TYR A 45 5.64 -5.70 1.09
CA TYR A 45 4.36 -5.61 0.37
C TYR A 45 3.58 -4.33 0.68
N LEU A 46 3.87 -3.68 1.81
CA LEU A 46 3.25 -2.42 2.19
C LEU A 46 3.71 -1.24 1.33
N VAL A 47 4.92 -1.32 0.75
CA VAL A 47 5.50 -0.28 -0.11
C VAL A 47 4.66 -0.07 -1.38
N PRO A 48 4.41 -1.09 -2.22
CA PRO A 48 3.58 -0.90 -3.41
C PRO A 48 2.12 -0.58 -3.06
N VAL A 49 1.58 -1.13 -1.96
CA VAL A 49 0.25 -0.77 -1.45
C VAL A 49 0.19 0.71 -1.11
N GLY A 50 1.11 1.21 -0.29
CA GLY A 50 1.16 2.60 0.11
C GLY A 50 1.29 3.53 -1.09
N LEU A 51 2.16 3.20 -2.04
CA LEU A 51 2.37 3.98 -3.25
C LEU A 51 1.08 4.09 -4.09
N VAL A 52 0.49 2.95 -4.45
CA VAL A 52 -0.72 2.94 -5.29
C VAL A 52 -1.88 3.67 -4.61
N VAL A 53 -2.09 3.41 -3.32
CA VAL A 53 -3.19 4.03 -2.56
C VAL A 53 -2.99 5.53 -2.37
N TRP A 54 -1.76 5.96 -2.14
CA TRP A 54 -1.43 7.38 -1.93
C TRP A 54 -1.69 8.23 -3.18
N TYR A 55 -1.28 7.73 -4.35
CA TYR A 55 -1.30 8.48 -5.60
C TYR A 55 -2.58 8.25 -6.43
N VAL A 56 -3.12 7.03 -6.44
CA VAL A 56 -4.33 6.67 -7.20
C VAL A 56 -5.59 6.79 -6.34
N GLY A 57 -5.58 6.22 -5.13
CA GLY A 57 -6.71 6.24 -4.20
C GLY A 57 -7.95 5.48 -4.71
N GLY A 58 -9.12 5.80 -4.14
CA GLY A 58 -10.41 5.22 -4.54
C GLY A 58 -10.50 3.71 -4.30
N ALA A 59 -11.02 2.96 -5.28
CA ALA A 59 -11.17 1.50 -5.18
C ALA A 59 -9.83 0.76 -4.98
N TRP A 60 -8.71 1.35 -5.41
CA TRP A 60 -7.38 0.78 -5.23
C TRP A 60 -6.92 0.70 -3.77
N ALA A 61 -7.59 1.45 -2.87
CA ALA A 61 -7.42 1.32 -1.42
C ALA A 61 -7.84 -0.05 -0.86
N VAL A 62 -8.64 -0.81 -1.60
CA VAL A 62 -9.07 -2.16 -1.23
C VAL A 62 -8.39 -3.19 -2.13
N ILE A 63 -8.35 -2.94 -3.44
CA ILE A 63 -7.82 -3.91 -4.42
C ILE A 63 -6.34 -4.21 -4.16
N MET A 64 -5.50 -3.18 -3.95
CA MET A 64 -4.06 -3.39 -3.82
C MET A 64 -3.67 -4.16 -2.54
N PRO A 65 -4.23 -3.84 -1.35
CA PRO A 65 -4.06 -4.67 -0.14
C PRO A 65 -4.47 -6.13 -0.33
N VAL A 66 -5.57 -6.39 -1.04
CA VAL A 66 -6.06 -7.75 -1.30
C VAL A 66 -5.08 -8.51 -2.18
N LEU A 67 -4.59 -7.89 -3.26
CA LEU A 67 -3.58 -8.50 -4.13
C LEU A 67 -2.28 -8.78 -3.37
N ALA A 68 -1.84 -7.84 -2.52
CA ALA A 68 -0.65 -8.00 -1.70
C ALA A 68 -0.80 -9.15 -0.68
N ALA A 69 -1.95 -9.25 -0.01
CA ALA A 69 -2.23 -10.35 0.92
C ALA A 69 -2.32 -11.70 0.21
N ALA A 70 -2.94 -11.75 -0.97
CA ALA A 70 -3.02 -12.97 -1.77
C ALA A 70 -1.64 -13.43 -2.25
N ALA A 71 -0.79 -12.52 -2.71
CA ALA A 71 0.58 -12.82 -3.12
C ALA A 71 1.41 -13.36 -1.95
N ALA A 72 1.36 -12.70 -0.79
CA ALA A 72 2.06 -13.14 0.41
C ALA A 72 1.56 -14.51 0.90
N TRP A 73 0.24 -14.75 0.89
CA TRP A 73 -0.32 -16.06 1.26
C TRP A 73 0.14 -17.16 0.32
N GLN A 74 0.17 -16.89 -0.99
CA GLN A 74 0.61 -17.87 -1.97
C GLN A 74 2.11 -18.20 -1.83
N ALA A 75 2.93 -17.19 -1.50
CA ALA A 75 4.33 -17.39 -1.15
C ALA A 75 4.51 -18.24 0.12
N ASP A 76 3.75 -17.96 1.17
CA ASP A 76 3.76 -18.76 2.42
C ASP A 76 3.37 -20.22 2.14
N VAL A 77 2.33 -20.47 1.34
CA VAL A 77 1.89 -21.84 1.01
C VAL A 77 2.94 -22.58 0.18
N SER A 78 3.64 -21.89 -0.71
CA SER A 78 4.66 -22.49 -1.58
C SER A 78 5.96 -22.80 -0.84
N SER A 79 6.25 -22.08 0.24
CA SER A 79 7.49 -22.20 1.03
C SER A 79 7.31 -22.99 2.33
N ARG A 80 6.11 -23.52 2.59
CA ARG A 80 5.79 -24.26 3.82
C ARG A 80 6.35 -25.68 3.83
N ASP A 81 6.85 -26.07 5.00
CA ASP A 81 7.13 -27.46 5.31
C ASP A 81 5.84 -28.29 5.34
N ILE A 82 5.91 -29.52 4.83
CA ILE A 82 4.80 -30.46 4.67
C ILE A 82 4.12 -30.79 6.02
N PHE A 83 4.79 -30.54 7.15
CA PHE A 83 4.31 -30.82 8.50
C PHE A 83 3.63 -29.64 9.20
N ALA A 84 3.60 -28.44 8.60
CA ALA A 84 2.97 -27.27 9.22
C ALA A 84 1.43 -27.36 9.13
N PRO A 85 0.69 -27.06 10.22
CA PRO A 85 -0.77 -27.03 10.18
C PRO A 85 -1.29 -26.02 9.14
N PRO A 86 -2.26 -26.39 8.29
CA PRO A 86 -2.82 -25.48 7.28
C PRO A 86 -3.58 -24.30 7.91
N HIS A 87 -4.11 -24.48 9.13
CA HIS A 87 -4.79 -23.45 9.92
C HIS A 87 -3.95 -22.18 10.12
N ASP A 88 -2.65 -22.33 10.38
CA ASP A 88 -1.76 -21.20 10.67
C ASP A 88 -1.64 -20.26 9.46
N SER A 89 -1.84 -20.77 8.24
CA SER A 89 -1.68 -20.00 7.00
C SER A 89 -2.81 -19.01 6.81
N TYR A 90 -4.03 -19.47 7.08
CA TYR A 90 -5.22 -18.64 6.89
C TYR A 90 -5.26 -17.52 7.92
N TRP A 91 -4.86 -17.82 9.16
CA TRP A 91 -4.78 -16.82 10.21
C TRP A 91 -3.75 -15.74 9.87
N GLU A 92 -2.55 -16.14 9.46
CA GLU A 92 -1.49 -15.21 9.10
C GLU A 92 -1.86 -14.35 7.88
N ALA A 93 -2.46 -14.96 6.85
CA ALA A 93 -2.97 -14.23 5.69
C ALA A 93 -4.08 -13.23 6.07
N ALA A 94 -5.00 -13.62 6.95
CA ALA A 94 -6.06 -12.74 7.44
C ALA A 94 -5.49 -11.58 8.26
N ALA A 95 -4.51 -11.83 9.14
CA ALA A 95 -3.84 -10.81 9.93
C ALA A 95 -3.11 -9.79 9.03
N ARG A 96 -2.37 -10.28 8.02
CA ARG A 96 -1.68 -9.44 7.02
C ARG A 96 -2.67 -8.62 6.20
N LEU A 97 -3.77 -9.22 5.73
CA LEU A 97 -4.81 -8.51 4.99
C LEU A 97 -5.43 -7.38 5.83
N CYS A 98 -5.79 -7.66 7.08
CA CYS A 98 -6.30 -6.65 8.01
C CYS A 98 -5.30 -5.52 8.20
N CYS A 99 -4.02 -5.83 8.38
CA CYS A 99 -2.95 -4.83 8.52
C CYS A 99 -2.86 -3.92 7.27
N TYR A 100 -2.81 -4.52 6.08
CA TYR A 100 -2.71 -3.78 4.82
C TYR A 100 -3.94 -2.91 4.57
N LEU A 101 -5.14 -3.39 4.90
CA LEU A 101 -6.39 -2.63 4.78
C LEU A 101 -6.43 -1.46 5.77
N VAL A 102 -6.05 -1.66 7.03
CA VAL A 102 -6.00 -0.56 8.01
C VAL A 102 -5.05 0.53 7.53
N ILE A 103 -3.86 0.14 7.07
CA ILE A 103 -2.86 1.09 6.60
C ILE A 103 -3.34 1.81 5.34
N SER A 104 -3.91 1.09 4.37
CA SER A 104 -4.45 1.72 3.15
C SER A 104 -5.56 2.72 3.49
N HIS A 105 -6.46 2.37 4.41
CA HIS A 105 -7.57 3.23 4.79
C HIS A 105 -7.10 4.49 5.52
N LEU A 106 -6.09 4.36 6.39
CA LEU A 106 -5.46 5.51 7.05
C LEU A 106 -4.81 6.46 6.05
N LEU A 107 -4.16 5.93 5.01
CA LEU A 107 -3.57 6.75 3.95
C LEU A 107 -4.63 7.52 3.16
N VAL A 108 -5.74 6.86 2.82
CA VAL A 108 -6.90 7.50 2.16
C VAL A 108 -7.50 8.58 3.05
N LEU A 109 -7.72 8.31 4.33
CA LEU A 109 -8.24 9.30 5.28
C LEU A 109 -7.33 10.52 5.38
N ARG A 110 -6.00 10.32 5.45
CA ARG A 110 -5.03 11.42 5.46
C ARG A 110 -5.10 12.24 4.17
N ARG A 111 -5.23 11.57 3.01
CA ARG A 111 -5.38 12.24 1.71
C ARG A 111 -6.65 13.11 1.68
N HIS A 112 -7.79 12.60 2.13
CA HIS A 112 -9.02 13.38 2.21
C HIS A 112 -8.91 14.58 3.16
N ARG A 113 -8.29 14.39 4.33
CA ARG A 113 -8.07 15.49 5.30
C ARG A 113 -7.15 16.59 4.76
N ALA A 114 -6.12 16.22 4.00
CA ALA A 114 -5.23 17.20 3.36
C ALA A 114 -5.96 18.03 2.28
N ALA A 115 -6.94 17.44 1.59
CA ALA A 115 -7.77 18.14 0.61
C ALA A 115 -8.86 19.02 1.25
N ALA A 116 -9.36 18.65 2.44
CA ALA A 116 -10.42 19.36 3.17
C ALA A 116 -9.92 20.54 4.04
N ALA A 117 -8.65 20.91 3.96
CA ALA A 117 -8.09 22.07 4.67
C ALA A 117 -7.90 23.33 3.77
N PRO A 118 -8.94 23.93 3.17
CA PRO A 118 -8.87 25.29 2.70
C PRO A 118 -9.40 26.27 3.76
N GLY A 119 -8.52 27.10 4.34
CA GLY A 119 -8.91 28.36 4.98
C GLY A 119 -9.07 28.35 6.51
N SER A 120 -7.95 28.36 7.25
CA SER A 120 -7.87 29.16 8.48
C SER A 120 -7.56 30.61 8.10
N SER A 121 -8.46 31.26 7.35
CA SER A 121 -8.45 32.71 7.20
C SER A 121 -9.01 33.29 8.49
N SER A 122 -8.15 33.54 9.48
CA SER A 122 -8.47 34.50 10.54
C SER A 122 -8.48 35.88 9.87
N PRO A 123 -9.63 36.57 9.76
CA PRO A 123 -9.65 37.92 9.24
C PRO A 123 -8.83 38.78 10.19
N GLY A 124 -7.92 39.58 9.62
CA GLY A 124 -7.21 40.58 10.39
C GLY A 124 -8.21 41.46 11.13
N LEU A 125 -8.14 41.43 12.47
CA LEU A 125 -8.58 42.53 13.30
C LEU A 125 -7.59 43.67 13.05
N ARG A 126 -7.92 44.36 11.96
CA ARG A 126 -7.46 45.67 11.54
C ARG A 126 -7.59 46.60 12.74
N ASN A 127 -6.45 47.16 13.16
CA ASN A 127 -6.39 48.38 13.95
C ASN A 127 -7.32 49.42 13.31
N GLN A 128 -8.42 49.76 14.00
CA GLN A 128 -9.14 51.02 13.88
C GLN A 128 -10.08 51.14 15.08
#